data_AF-A0A9D7CUP1-F1
#
_entry.id   AF-A0A9D7CUP1-F1
#
_cell.length_a   1.000
_cell.length_b   1.000
_cell.length_c   1.000
_cell.angle_alpha   90.00
_cell.angle_beta   90.00
_cell.angle_gamma   90.00
#
_symmetry.space_group_name_H-M   'P 1'
#
loop_
_entity.id
_entity.type
_entity.pdbx_description
1 polymer ?
#
loop_
_entity_poly.entity_id
_entity_poly.type
_entity_poly.pdbx_seq_one_letter_code
_entity_poly.pdbx_strand_id
1 'polypeptide(L)'
;MRMRNVARKTLAIAWLAPLACFDLGTLQTDPDAGPTGSDASSDVSPAPPDATPESAPLDSASPVDAGPSWRLYSNIDTAAHRTAWTDVDLASVWTGANAPPPRGIVAATKLTNFDRLLVWADDGRFYVQEAGVWKAPQETATVFPTLLGRAFRGAYHQPNKPTPGVEEIVLVDNPAAFLFSYSAADVVSYRSQVTLADEAGPFGAPKGTKKLRWVTRSWNPLNADASTYLAEYSMYEGDDNVYFFDATALPTNKWLFSAAPLFSGKTNVPPKDSIAVGWRDDSPFSPVNYFIVKPN
;
A
#
# COMPACT_ATOMS: atom_id res chain seq x y z
N MET A 1 21.58 -52.79 -22.52
CA MET A 1 20.32 -52.14 -22.97
C MET A 1 19.19 -52.64 -22.07
N ARG A 2 18.82 -51.89 -21.02
CA ARG A 2 17.68 -52.22 -20.14
C ARG A 2 16.85 -50.96 -19.96
N MET A 3 15.68 -50.93 -20.61
CA MET A 3 14.64 -49.94 -20.40
C MET A 3 14.09 -50.11 -18.98
N ARG A 4 14.04 -49.03 -18.20
CA ARG A 4 13.25 -48.97 -16.97
C ARG A 4 12.03 -48.10 -17.19
N ASN A 5 10.90 -48.71 -16.88
CA ASN A 5 9.55 -48.20 -17.04
C ASN A 5 9.26 -46.99 -16.16
N VAL A 6 8.46 -46.13 -16.76
CA VAL A 6 7.80 -44.94 -16.22
C VAL A 6 6.81 -45.34 -15.13
N ALA A 7 6.88 -44.69 -13.97
CA ALA A 7 5.78 -44.60 -13.02
C ALA A 7 5.54 -43.11 -12.73
N ARG A 8 4.66 -42.49 -13.52
CA ARG A 8 4.10 -41.17 -13.21
C ARG A 8 3.10 -41.37 -12.07
N LYS A 9 3.48 -40.98 -10.85
CA LYS A 9 2.53 -40.78 -9.76
C LYS A 9 1.72 -39.52 -10.05
N THR A 10 0.43 -39.71 -10.31
CA THR A 10 -0.58 -38.65 -10.33
C THR A 10 -0.69 -38.08 -8.92
N LEU A 11 -0.11 -36.89 -8.69
CA LEU A 11 -0.36 -36.13 -7.47
C LEU A 11 -1.64 -35.34 -7.68
N ALA A 12 -2.67 -35.66 -6.88
CA ALA A 12 -3.87 -34.86 -6.78
C ALA A 12 -3.48 -33.46 -6.26
N ILE A 13 -3.73 -32.44 -7.07
CA ILE A 13 -3.59 -31.03 -6.71
C ILE A 13 -4.76 -30.72 -5.78
N ALA A 14 -4.50 -30.69 -4.47
CA ALA A 14 -5.42 -30.15 -3.48
C ALA A 14 -5.49 -28.63 -3.68
N TRP A 15 -6.60 -28.17 -4.23
CA TRP A 15 -6.94 -26.76 -4.31
C TRP A 15 -7.31 -26.22 -2.92
N LEU A 16 -6.72 -25.06 -2.58
CA LEU A 16 -7.25 -24.01 -1.71
C LEU A 16 -7.59 -24.41 -0.26
N ALA A 17 -6.62 -24.25 0.63
CA ALA A 17 -6.90 -23.67 1.93
C ALA A 17 -6.86 -22.13 1.77
N PRO A 18 -8.01 -21.43 1.80
CA PRO A 18 -8.03 -19.98 1.92
C PRO A 18 -7.44 -19.58 3.29
N LEU A 19 -7.00 -18.33 3.40
CA LEU A 19 -6.60 -17.67 4.64
C LEU A 19 -7.66 -17.88 5.74
N ALA A 20 -7.49 -18.96 6.51
CA ALA A 20 -8.13 -19.24 7.77
C ALA A 20 -7.02 -19.22 8.83
N CYS A 21 -6.55 -18.02 9.12
CA CYS A 21 -5.92 -17.67 10.40
C CYS A 21 -6.28 -16.21 10.71
N PHE A 22 -7.57 -15.92 10.66
CA PHE A 22 -8.22 -14.89 11.48
C PHE A 22 -9.54 -15.52 11.89
N ASP A 23 -9.59 -16.04 13.12
CA ASP A 23 -10.81 -16.52 13.74
C ASP A 23 -11.68 -15.29 14.06
N LEU A 24 -12.56 -14.95 13.12
CA LEU A 24 -13.65 -14.02 13.33
C LEU A 24 -14.68 -14.73 14.21
N GLY A 25 -14.48 -14.62 15.52
CA GLY A 25 -15.48 -15.00 16.51
C GLY A 25 -16.83 -14.42 16.13
N THR A 26 -17.81 -15.32 15.99
CA THR A 26 -19.20 -15.05 15.64
C THR A 26 -19.79 -13.97 16.56
N LEU A 27 -19.93 -12.75 16.05
CA LEU A 27 -20.79 -11.73 16.65
C LEU A 27 -22.24 -12.15 16.41
N GLN A 28 -22.79 -12.76 17.46
CA GLN A 28 -24.20 -13.05 17.63
C GLN A 28 -24.96 -11.71 17.57
N THR A 29 -25.69 -11.50 16.47
CA THR A 29 -26.66 -10.40 16.36
C THR A 29 -28.00 -10.95 16.79
N ASP A 30 -28.48 -10.49 17.95
CA ASP A 30 -29.88 -10.63 18.36
C ASP A 30 -30.78 -9.93 17.34
N PRO A 31 -31.77 -10.61 16.75
CA PRO A 31 -32.86 -9.95 16.07
C PRO A 31 -34.08 -9.99 16.98
N ASP A 32 -34.36 -8.93 17.74
CA ASP A 32 -35.73 -8.78 18.23
C ASP A 32 -36.24 -7.34 18.41
N ALA A 33 -37.43 -7.18 17.85
CA ALA A 33 -38.54 -6.29 18.20
C ALA A 33 -38.37 -4.76 18.29
N GLY A 34 -39.05 -4.08 17.35
CA GLY A 34 -40.02 -3.05 17.75
C GLY A 34 -40.16 -1.85 16.80
N PRO A 35 -41.26 -1.74 16.04
CA PRO A 35 -41.68 -0.50 15.40
C PRO A 35 -42.81 0.16 16.22
N THR A 36 -42.72 1.47 16.49
CA THR A 36 -43.87 2.38 16.68
C THR A 36 -43.38 3.79 16.98
N GLY A 37 -43.86 4.78 16.24
CA GLY A 37 -43.62 6.19 16.56
C GLY A 37 -44.04 7.12 15.42
N SER A 38 -45.33 7.42 15.39
CA SER A 38 -46.03 8.26 14.43
C SER A 38 -45.89 9.77 14.73
N ASP A 39 -46.22 10.55 13.69
CA ASP A 39 -46.74 11.92 13.68
C ASP A 39 -45.83 13.09 14.09
N ALA A 40 -45.58 14.02 13.15
CA ALA A 40 -46.37 15.26 13.05
C ALA A 40 -45.72 16.30 12.10
N SER A 41 -46.57 16.89 11.26
CA SER A 41 -46.32 18.01 10.34
C SER A 41 -45.84 19.30 11.00
N SER A 42 -45.13 20.13 10.22
CA SER A 42 -45.28 21.60 10.03
C SER A 42 -44.21 22.03 9.02
N ASP A 43 -44.47 22.23 7.73
CA ASP A 43 -45.09 23.40 7.10
C ASP A 43 -44.52 24.76 7.55
N VAL A 44 -43.49 25.25 6.83
CA VAL A 44 -43.15 26.69 6.75
C VAL A 44 -42.69 27.01 5.32
N SER A 45 -43.37 28.00 4.74
CA SER A 45 -43.22 28.56 3.40
C SER A 45 -41.90 29.33 3.13
N PRO A 46 -41.60 29.63 1.85
CA PRO A 46 -40.31 30.16 1.38
C PRO A 46 -40.30 31.70 1.20
N ALA A 47 -39.10 32.31 1.20
CA ALA A 47 -38.81 33.55 0.47
C ALA A 47 -37.29 33.76 0.21
N PRO A 48 -36.89 34.21 -1.01
CA PRO A 48 -35.52 34.63 -1.42
C PRO A 48 -35.33 36.16 -1.15
N PRO A 49 -34.19 36.87 -1.41
CA PRO A 49 -33.19 36.66 -2.48
C PRO A 49 -31.72 37.06 -2.18
N ASP A 50 -30.89 36.90 -3.23
CA ASP A 50 -29.69 37.69 -3.57
C ASP A 50 -28.72 38.11 -2.46
N ALA A 51 -27.62 37.36 -2.39
CA ALA A 51 -26.33 37.94 -2.05
C ALA A 51 -25.29 37.37 -3.02
N THR A 52 -24.99 38.12 -4.06
CA THR A 52 -23.83 37.91 -4.93
C THR A 52 -22.57 38.03 -4.07
N PRO A 53 -21.79 36.95 -3.85
CA PRO A 53 -20.50 37.11 -3.21
C PRO A 53 -19.55 37.72 -4.23
N GLU A 54 -19.08 38.91 -3.93
CA GLU A 54 -17.99 39.57 -4.61
C GLU A 54 -16.76 38.66 -4.56
N SER A 55 -16.48 37.98 -5.68
CA SER A 55 -15.30 37.13 -5.86
C SER A 55 -14.06 38.01 -5.83
N ALA A 56 -13.48 38.19 -4.64
CA ALA A 56 -12.13 38.68 -4.50
C ALA A 56 -11.18 37.75 -5.30
N PRO A 57 -10.22 38.29 -6.06
CA PRO A 57 -9.23 37.46 -6.74
C PRO A 57 -8.46 36.69 -5.66
N LEU A 58 -8.57 35.36 -5.72
CA LEU A 58 -7.74 34.46 -4.95
C LEU A 58 -6.28 34.84 -5.24
N ASP A 59 -5.65 35.49 -4.28
CA ASP A 59 -4.23 35.74 -4.27
C ASP A 59 -3.54 34.42 -4.61
N SER A 60 -2.83 34.44 -5.74
CA SER A 60 -1.85 33.43 -6.10
C SER A 60 -0.83 33.36 -4.97
N ALA A 61 -1.12 32.53 -3.97
CA ALA A 61 -0.18 32.20 -2.92
C ALA A 61 1.00 31.51 -3.60
N SER A 62 2.04 32.30 -3.86
CA SER A 62 3.35 31.80 -4.23
C SER A 62 3.70 30.68 -3.26
N PRO A 63 4.06 29.47 -3.75
CA PRO A 63 4.26 28.33 -2.89
C PRO A 63 5.35 28.67 -1.87
N VAL A 64 4.99 28.60 -0.60
CA VAL A 64 5.94 28.70 0.52
C VAL A 64 7.00 27.62 0.28
N ASP A 65 8.22 28.04 -0.03
CA ASP A 65 9.37 27.18 -0.31
C ASP A 65 9.74 26.42 0.97
N ALA A 66 9.07 25.30 1.21
CA ALA A 66 9.16 24.55 2.47
C ALA A 66 10.16 23.39 2.39
N GLY A 67 11.33 23.68 1.79
CA GLY A 67 12.54 22.86 1.91
C GLY A 67 12.84 21.95 0.72
N PRO A 68 13.99 21.25 0.77
CA PRO A 68 14.48 20.46 -0.36
C PRO A 68 13.55 19.29 -0.71
N SER A 69 13.49 18.99 -2.02
CA SER A 69 12.81 17.79 -2.54
C SER A 69 13.34 16.54 -1.85
N TRP A 70 12.44 15.58 -1.59
CA TRP A 70 12.85 14.22 -1.25
C TRP A 70 13.43 13.53 -2.50
N ARG A 71 14.06 12.36 -2.32
CA ARG A 71 14.71 11.62 -3.40
C ARG A 71 13.99 10.30 -3.66
N LEU A 72 13.87 9.92 -4.93
CA LEU A 72 13.37 8.61 -5.35
C LEU A 72 14.55 7.70 -5.66
N TYR A 73 14.68 6.63 -4.90
CA TYR A 73 15.60 5.53 -5.15
C TYR A 73 14.86 4.41 -5.88
N SER A 74 15.51 3.80 -6.87
CA SER A 74 15.00 2.66 -7.62
C SER A 74 16.06 1.58 -7.81
N ASN A 75 15.66 0.31 -7.76
CA ASN A 75 16.54 -0.82 -8.03
C ASN A 75 15.77 -1.92 -8.77
N ILE A 76 16.26 -2.29 -9.96
CA ILE A 76 15.70 -3.37 -10.76
C ILE A 76 15.99 -4.69 -10.05
N ASP A 77 14.94 -5.43 -9.72
CA ASP A 77 15.03 -6.71 -9.03
C ASP A 77 15.18 -7.89 -10.00
N THR A 78 16.20 -7.83 -10.86
CA THR A 78 16.60 -8.95 -11.71
C THR A 78 18.07 -9.27 -11.48
N ALA A 79 18.43 -10.55 -11.53
CA ALA A 79 19.79 -11.01 -11.19
C ALA A 79 20.91 -10.30 -11.95
N ALA A 80 20.66 -9.81 -13.17
CA ALA A 80 21.62 -9.11 -14.01
C ALA A 80 21.80 -7.61 -13.66
N HIS A 81 20.86 -6.98 -12.95
CA HIS A 81 20.80 -5.52 -12.78
C HIS A 81 20.79 -5.07 -11.30
N ARG A 82 21.05 -5.98 -10.36
CA ARG A 82 20.98 -5.75 -8.91
C ARG A 82 22.15 -4.99 -8.29
N THR A 83 23.13 -4.48 -9.03
CA THR A 83 24.41 -4.04 -8.43
C THR A 83 24.38 -2.66 -7.77
N ALA A 84 23.44 -1.79 -8.14
CA ALA A 84 23.36 -0.42 -7.62
C ALA A 84 21.92 0.08 -7.52
N TRP A 85 21.66 0.95 -6.54
CA TRP A 85 20.46 1.78 -6.53
C TRP A 85 20.71 3.04 -7.38
N THR A 86 19.69 3.44 -8.14
CA THR A 86 19.67 4.72 -8.86
C THR A 86 18.77 5.68 -8.11
N ASP A 87 19.22 6.91 -7.91
CA ASP A 87 18.47 7.96 -7.25
C ASP A 87 18.31 9.21 -8.09
N VAL A 88 17.15 9.84 -7.97
CA VAL A 88 16.79 11.10 -8.63
C VAL A 88 15.99 11.97 -7.68
N ASP A 89 15.95 13.28 -7.92
CA ASP A 89 15.09 14.16 -7.14
C ASP A 89 13.63 13.85 -7.44
N LEU A 90 12.80 13.70 -6.40
CA LEU A 90 11.39 13.33 -6.56
C LEU A 90 10.64 14.36 -7.42
N ALA A 91 10.95 15.65 -7.23
CA ALA A 91 10.42 16.74 -8.06
C ALA A 91 10.72 16.62 -9.56
N SER A 92 11.80 15.91 -9.94
CA SER A 92 12.19 15.73 -11.35
C SER A 92 11.38 14.65 -12.07
N VAL A 93 10.81 13.70 -11.32
CA VAL A 93 10.04 12.57 -11.86
C VAL A 93 8.54 12.69 -11.61
N TRP A 94 8.14 13.37 -10.54
CA TRP A 94 6.74 13.68 -10.25
C TRP A 94 6.42 15.07 -10.78
N THR A 95 6.31 15.12 -12.10
CA THR A 95 6.07 16.34 -12.86
C THR A 95 4.68 16.32 -13.51
N GLY A 96 4.25 17.47 -13.99
CA GLY A 96 2.96 17.65 -14.67
C GLY A 96 1.88 18.21 -13.75
N ALA A 97 0.74 18.56 -14.36
CA ALA A 97 -0.42 19.02 -13.62
C ALA A 97 -0.86 17.94 -12.63
N ASN A 98 -1.26 18.34 -11.43
CA ASN A 98 -1.76 17.45 -10.38
C ASN A 98 -0.74 16.44 -9.81
N ALA A 99 0.55 16.56 -10.12
CA ALA A 99 1.55 15.71 -9.48
C ALA A 99 1.56 15.89 -7.94
N PRO A 100 1.88 14.84 -7.17
CA PRO A 100 2.04 14.96 -5.73
C PRO A 100 3.14 15.98 -5.38
N PRO A 101 3.08 16.60 -4.20
CA PRO A 101 4.18 17.42 -3.72
C PRO A 101 5.48 16.59 -3.69
N PRO A 102 6.66 17.19 -3.94
CA PRO A 102 7.93 16.45 -3.96
C PRO A 102 8.46 16.10 -2.56
N ARG A 103 7.60 16.13 -1.54
CA ARG A 103 7.88 15.89 -0.13
C ARG A 103 6.57 15.61 0.60
N GLY A 104 6.67 15.21 1.86
CA GLY A 104 5.48 14.97 2.69
C GLY A 104 4.72 13.70 2.30
N ILE A 105 5.39 12.75 1.65
CA ILE A 105 4.73 11.53 1.20
C ILE A 105 4.59 10.57 2.39
N VAL A 106 3.35 10.16 2.62
CA VAL A 106 2.94 9.32 3.74
C VAL A 106 3.04 7.85 3.38
N ALA A 107 2.56 7.49 2.19
CA ALA A 107 2.62 6.13 1.66
C ALA A 107 2.46 6.14 0.14
N ALA A 108 2.87 5.05 -0.52
CA ALA A 108 2.62 4.83 -1.93
C ALA A 108 2.51 3.34 -2.22
N THR A 109 1.75 2.96 -3.25
CA THR A 109 1.73 1.59 -3.76
C THR A 109 1.35 1.58 -5.24
N LYS A 110 1.83 0.61 -6.02
CA LYS A 110 1.52 0.46 -7.43
C LYS A 110 0.55 -0.71 -7.61
N LEU A 111 -0.61 -0.48 -8.21
CA LEU A 111 -1.58 -1.50 -8.57
C LEU A 111 -1.14 -2.18 -9.88
N THR A 112 -0.94 -3.49 -9.82
CA THR A 112 -0.27 -4.24 -10.90
C THR A 112 -1.19 -4.51 -12.09
N ASN A 113 -2.47 -4.83 -11.87
CA ASN A 113 -3.44 -5.12 -12.92
C ASN A 113 -3.97 -3.85 -13.59
N PHE A 114 -4.05 -2.73 -12.86
CA PHE A 114 -4.55 -1.46 -13.39
C PHE A 114 -3.47 -0.50 -13.86
N ASP A 115 -2.19 -0.82 -13.62
CA ASP A 115 -1.06 0.07 -13.90
C ASP A 115 -1.20 1.46 -13.22
N ARG A 116 -1.62 1.48 -11.95
CA ARG A 116 -1.90 2.72 -11.20
C ARG A 116 -0.95 2.95 -10.06
N LEU A 117 -0.25 4.08 -10.03
CA LEU A 117 0.52 4.48 -8.85
C LEU A 117 -0.41 5.29 -7.93
N LEU A 118 -0.55 4.82 -6.70
CA LEU A 118 -1.34 5.47 -5.66
C LEU A 118 -0.39 6.14 -4.68
N VAL A 119 -0.61 7.41 -4.37
CA VAL A 119 0.22 8.19 -3.45
C VAL A 119 -0.65 8.93 -2.45
N TRP A 120 -0.32 8.81 -1.17
CA TRP A 120 -0.92 9.57 -0.08
C TRP A 120 0.12 10.56 0.45
N ALA A 121 -0.26 11.83 0.56
CA ALA A 121 0.60 12.89 1.06
C ALA A 121 0.05 13.51 2.36
N ASP A 122 0.91 14.24 3.08
CA ASP A 122 0.62 14.88 4.35
C ASP A 122 -0.17 16.18 4.21
N ASP A 123 -0.34 16.69 2.99
CA ASP A 123 -1.28 17.76 2.64
C ASP A 123 -2.75 17.31 2.64
N GLY A 124 -3.00 16.06 3.00
CA GLY A 124 -4.34 15.47 3.08
C GLY A 124 -4.84 14.89 1.77
N ARG A 125 -4.05 14.92 0.68
CA ARG A 125 -4.50 14.49 -0.65
C ARG A 125 -4.06 13.08 -1.03
N PHE A 126 -4.92 12.48 -1.84
CA PHE A 126 -4.73 11.22 -2.52
C PHE A 126 -4.54 11.48 -4.01
N TYR A 127 -3.44 10.94 -4.54
CA TYR A 127 -3.02 11.11 -5.91
C TYR A 127 -3.01 9.77 -6.63
N VAL A 128 -3.45 9.79 -7.88
CA VAL A 128 -3.45 8.63 -8.76
C VAL A 128 -2.70 8.98 -10.03
N GLN A 129 -1.68 8.21 -10.35
CA GLN A 129 -1.05 8.19 -11.66
C GLN A 129 -1.60 7.03 -12.47
N GLU A 130 -2.12 7.30 -13.66
CA GLU A 130 -2.63 6.32 -14.59
C GLU A 130 -1.87 6.47 -15.92
N ALA A 131 -1.22 5.39 -16.37
CA ALA A 131 -0.39 5.40 -17.58
C ALA A 131 0.61 6.59 -17.65
N GLY A 132 1.21 6.94 -16.51
CA GLY A 132 2.18 8.04 -16.39
C GLY A 132 1.58 9.44 -16.21
N VAL A 133 0.25 9.60 -16.31
CA VAL A 133 -0.43 10.89 -16.17
C VAL A 133 -1.11 11.00 -14.80
N TRP A 134 -0.90 12.13 -14.12
CA TRP A 134 -1.53 12.42 -12.83
C TRP A 134 -2.97 12.92 -13.01
N LYS A 135 -3.90 12.27 -12.31
CA LYS A 135 -5.31 12.70 -12.25
C LYS A 135 -5.47 13.83 -11.24
N ALA A 136 -6.57 14.57 -11.32
CA ALA A 136 -6.90 15.59 -10.33
C ALA A 136 -6.87 14.97 -8.91
N PRO A 137 -6.18 15.61 -7.94
CA PRO A 137 -6.05 15.03 -6.61
C PRO A 137 -7.39 15.06 -5.90
N GLN A 138 -7.59 14.08 -5.02
CA GLN A 138 -8.80 13.97 -4.21
C GLN A 138 -8.43 14.12 -2.74
N GLU A 139 -9.35 14.64 -1.93
CA GLU A 139 -9.16 14.65 -0.48
C GLU A 139 -9.14 13.21 0.04
N THR A 140 -8.11 12.85 0.81
CA THR A 140 -7.95 11.50 1.37
C THR A 140 -9.16 11.14 2.24
N ALA A 141 -9.67 12.09 3.02
CA ALA A 141 -10.86 11.89 3.85
C ALA A 141 -12.13 11.61 3.04
N THR A 142 -12.22 12.09 1.80
CA THR A 142 -13.36 11.81 0.91
C THR A 142 -13.26 10.40 0.31
N VAL A 143 -12.06 9.99 -0.13
CA VAL A 143 -11.85 8.68 -0.76
C VAL A 143 -11.77 7.56 0.28
N PHE A 144 -11.18 7.84 1.44
CA PHE A 144 -10.96 6.90 2.55
C PHE A 144 -11.53 7.46 3.87
N PRO A 145 -12.86 7.58 4.04
CA PRO A 145 -13.46 8.18 5.23
C PRO A 145 -13.07 7.49 6.54
N THR A 146 -12.82 6.18 6.49
CA THR A 146 -12.42 5.37 7.66
C THR A 146 -11.02 5.70 8.18
N LEU A 147 -10.22 6.47 7.42
CA LEU A 147 -8.88 6.93 7.80
C LEU A 147 -8.87 8.32 8.42
N LEU A 148 -10.01 9.00 8.53
CA LEU A 148 -10.07 10.36 9.06
C LEU A 148 -9.44 10.42 10.47
N GLY A 149 -8.45 11.29 10.64
CA GLY A 149 -7.72 11.47 11.89
C GLY A 149 -6.68 10.39 12.21
N ARG A 150 -6.40 9.46 11.28
CA ARG A 150 -5.40 8.38 11.46
C ARG A 150 -4.07 8.73 10.82
N ALA A 151 -2.99 8.17 11.36
CA ALA A 151 -1.62 8.44 10.92
C ALA A 151 -0.95 7.16 10.37
N PHE A 152 -1.51 6.61 9.29
CA PHE A 152 -0.92 5.46 8.60
C PHE A 152 0.42 5.82 7.94
N ARG A 153 1.27 4.81 7.72
CA ARG A 153 2.63 4.97 7.17
C ARG A 153 3.03 3.92 6.14
N GLY A 154 2.21 2.88 5.96
CA GLY A 154 2.45 1.86 4.95
C GLY A 154 1.23 1.61 4.09
N ALA A 155 1.46 1.39 2.80
CA ALA A 155 0.48 0.96 1.85
C ALA A 155 1.06 -0.19 1.03
N TYR A 156 0.28 -1.25 0.86
CA TYR A 156 0.61 -2.31 -0.09
C TYR A 156 -0.65 -2.82 -0.75
N HIS A 157 -0.50 -3.46 -1.91
CA HIS A 157 -1.62 -4.02 -2.64
C HIS A 157 -1.57 -5.55 -2.66
N GLN A 158 -2.70 -6.16 -3.03
CA GLN A 158 -2.80 -7.56 -3.40
C GLN A 158 -3.68 -7.66 -4.66
N PRO A 159 -3.12 -8.07 -5.80
CA PRO A 159 -3.86 -8.10 -7.05
C PRO A 159 -4.87 -9.25 -7.10
N ASN A 160 -6.00 -9.03 -7.79
CA ASN A 160 -7.06 -10.02 -8.05
C ASN A 160 -7.66 -10.66 -6.79
N LYS A 161 -7.69 -9.93 -5.69
CA LYS A 161 -8.30 -10.37 -4.43
C LYS A 161 -9.30 -9.33 -3.93
N PRO A 162 -10.46 -9.75 -3.37
CA PRO A 162 -10.97 -11.12 -3.34
C PRO A 162 -11.61 -11.57 -4.67
N THR A 163 -11.80 -10.66 -5.63
CA THR A 163 -12.52 -10.91 -6.89
C THR A 163 -11.68 -10.48 -8.09
N PRO A 164 -11.75 -11.19 -9.23
CA PRO A 164 -11.14 -10.71 -10.49
C PRO A 164 -11.60 -9.29 -10.85
N GLY A 165 -10.70 -8.49 -11.39
CA GLY A 165 -11.00 -7.09 -11.77
C GLY A 165 -11.07 -6.11 -10.60
N VAL A 166 -10.59 -6.53 -9.43
CA VAL A 166 -10.39 -5.70 -8.23
C VAL A 166 -8.98 -5.93 -7.70
N GLU A 167 -8.37 -4.89 -7.14
CA GLU A 167 -7.17 -5.01 -6.33
C GLU A 167 -7.47 -4.61 -4.89
N GLU A 168 -6.94 -5.37 -3.93
CA GLU A 168 -7.04 -5.04 -2.51
C GLU A 168 -5.90 -4.09 -2.15
N ILE A 169 -6.21 -3.00 -1.46
CA ILE A 169 -5.24 -2.07 -0.88
C ILE A 169 -5.30 -2.26 0.63
N VAL A 170 -4.14 -2.41 1.25
CA VAL A 170 -3.99 -2.46 2.71
C VAL A 170 -3.22 -1.24 3.17
N LEU A 171 -3.81 -0.48 4.08
CA LEU A 171 -3.19 0.67 4.73
C LEU A 171 -2.94 0.35 6.20
N VAL A 172 -1.70 0.55 6.65
CA VAL A 172 -1.24 0.12 7.97
C VAL A 172 -1.05 1.33 8.89
N ASP A 173 -1.78 1.29 10.01
CA ASP A 173 -1.77 2.25 11.13
C ASP A 173 -1.66 1.42 12.42
N ASN A 174 -0.47 0.88 12.69
CA ASN A 174 -0.25 -0.12 13.74
C ASN A 174 -0.88 0.30 15.10
N PRO A 175 -1.58 -0.61 15.79
CA PRO A 175 -1.74 -2.04 15.49
C PRO A 175 -2.88 -2.35 14.50
N ALA A 176 -3.48 -1.39 13.82
CA ALA A 176 -4.56 -1.65 12.86
C ALA A 176 -4.06 -1.73 11.41
N ALA A 177 -4.74 -2.54 10.60
CA ALA A 177 -4.66 -2.49 9.15
C ALA A 177 -6.08 -2.37 8.55
N PHE A 178 -6.21 -1.52 7.54
CA PHE A 178 -7.47 -1.20 6.88
C PHE A 178 -7.43 -1.75 5.45
N LEU A 179 -8.42 -2.56 5.11
CA LEU A 179 -8.51 -3.23 3.83
C LEU A 179 -9.55 -2.50 2.97
N PHE A 180 -9.17 -2.18 1.74
CA PHE A 180 -10.02 -1.56 0.75
C PHE A 180 -9.98 -2.37 -0.54
N SER A 181 -11.07 -2.41 -1.28
CA SER A 181 -11.08 -2.84 -2.68
C SER A 181 -10.98 -1.61 -3.58
N TYR A 182 -10.18 -1.72 -4.63
CA TYR A 182 -10.00 -0.73 -5.67
C TYR A 182 -10.37 -1.36 -7.02
N SER A 183 -11.20 -0.68 -7.82
CA SER A 183 -11.64 -1.16 -9.13
C SER A 183 -10.99 -0.39 -10.29
N ALA A 184 -11.08 -0.92 -11.50
CA ALA A 184 -10.63 -0.23 -12.72
C ALA A 184 -11.34 1.13 -12.97
N ALA A 185 -12.50 1.36 -12.34
CA ALA A 185 -13.23 2.63 -12.45
C ALA A 185 -12.85 3.63 -11.34
N ASP A 186 -11.72 3.43 -10.65
CA ASP A 186 -11.28 4.26 -9.51
C ASP A 186 -12.23 4.23 -8.30
N VAL A 187 -13.17 3.27 -8.26
CA VAL A 187 -14.02 3.11 -7.08
C VAL A 187 -13.24 2.42 -5.97
N VAL A 188 -13.15 3.09 -4.83
CA VAL A 188 -12.61 2.57 -3.57
C VAL A 188 -13.75 2.18 -2.66
N SER A 189 -13.69 0.99 -2.06
CA SER A 189 -14.67 0.54 -1.07
C SER A 189 -13.98 -0.05 0.13
N TYR A 190 -14.36 0.41 1.32
CA TYR A 190 -13.89 -0.18 2.57
C TYR A 190 -14.40 -1.62 2.71
N ARG A 191 -13.53 -2.52 3.17
CA ARG A 191 -13.84 -3.94 3.36
C ARG A 191 -13.90 -4.27 4.83
N SER A 192 -12.80 -4.05 5.53
CA SER A 192 -12.66 -4.46 6.92
C SER A 192 -11.46 -3.77 7.57
N GLN A 193 -11.39 -3.88 8.89
CA GLN A 193 -10.24 -3.55 9.69
C GLN A 193 -9.80 -4.83 10.41
N VAL A 194 -8.49 -5.01 10.53
CA VAL A 194 -7.90 -6.09 11.34
C VAL A 194 -6.95 -5.50 12.37
N THR A 195 -6.89 -6.14 13.53
CA THR A 195 -5.87 -5.85 14.54
C THR A 195 -4.68 -6.77 14.29
N LEU A 196 -3.52 -6.18 14.08
CA LEU A 196 -2.24 -6.83 13.91
C LEU A 196 -1.66 -7.18 15.30
N ALA A 197 -1.09 -8.38 15.39
CA ALA A 197 -0.33 -8.83 16.55
C ALA A 197 1.13 -9.03 16.17
N ASP A 198 2.02 -8.97 17.16
CA ASP A 198 3.42 -9.36 16.96
C ASP A 198 3.49 -10.85 16.59
N GLU A 199 4.32 -11.17 15.61
CA GLU A 199 4.51 -12.54 15.16
C GLU A 199 5.47 -13.27 16.11
N ALA A 200 5.20 -14.54 16.39
CA ALA A 200 6.06 -15.37 17.24
C ALA A 200 7.29 -15.92 16.47
N GLY A 201 8.20 -16.56 17.21
CA GLY A 201 9.30 -17.34 16.65
C GLY A 201 10.58 -16.55 16.38
N PRO A 202 11.60 -17.19 15.78
CA PRO A 202 12.94 -16.60 15.63
C PRO A 202 12.95 -15.37 14.70
N PHE A 203 11.97 -15.27 13.79
CA PHE A 203 11.86 -14.20 12.80
C PHE A 203 10.67 -13.24 13.07
N GLY A 204 10.06 -13.32 14.25
CA GLY A 204 8.86 -12.56 14.60
C GLY A 204 8.97 -11.06 14.31
N ALA A 205 8.05 -10.56 13.47
CA ALA A 205 7.92 -9.15 13.14
C ALA A 205 7.03 -8.41 14.15
N PRO A 206 7.40 -7.18 14.56
CA PRO A 206 6.69 -6.42 15.58
C PRO A 206 5.49 -5.65 15.00
N LYS A 207 4.58 -6.36 14.32
CA LYS A 207 3.41 -5.77 13.63
C LYS A 207 2.40 -5.13 14.59
N GLY A 208 2.31 -5.61 15.83
CA GLY A 208 1.39 -5.07 16.84
C GLY A 208 2.01 -3.95 17.68
N THR A 209 3.32 -3.97 17.91
CA THR A 209 3.98 -3.06 18.86
C THR A 209 4.79 -1.93 18.22
N LYS A 210 5.22 -2.06 16.96
CA LYS A 210 5.97 -1.02 16.25
C LYS A 210 5.23 -0.54 15.01
N LYS A 211 5.42 0.73 14.68
CA LYS A 211 4.90 1.32 13.44
C LYS A 211 5.68 0.80 12.25
N LEU A 212 4.96 0.42 11.19
CA LEU A 212 5.55 0.10 9.91
C LEU A 212 6.17 1.37 9.32
N ARG A 213 7.45 1.30 8.95
CA ARG A 213 8.16 2.41 8.30
C ARG A 213 7.98 2.36 6.79
N TRP A 214 8.20 1.19 6.20
CA TRP A 214 8.00 0.95 4.78
C TRP A 214 7.77 -0.53 4.52
N VAL A 215 7.16 -0.82 3.38
CA VAL A 215 6.95 -2.17 2.86
C VAL A 215 7.19 -2.15 1.36
N THR A 216 7.89 -3.14 0.83
CA THR A 216 7.87 -3.44 -0.60
C THR A 216 7.33 -4.85 -0.77
N ARG A 217 6.37 -5.02 -1.66
CA ARG A 217 5.63 -6.26 -1.80
C ARG A 217 5.54 -6.61 -3.26
N SER A 218 6.01 -7.80 -3.60
CA SER A 218 5.82 -8.39 -4.92
C SER A 218 4.73 -9.44 -4.88
N TRP A 219 3.82 -9.42 -5.84
CA TRP A 219 2.85 -10.48 -6.04
C TRP A 219 2.91 -11.01 -7.47
N ASN A 220 3.39 -12.24 -7.65
CA ASN A 220 3.40 -12.90 -8.95
C ASN A 220 2.49 -14.13 -8.92
N PRO A 221 1.20 -14.00 -9.34
CA PRO A 221 0.20 -15.07 -9.31
C PRO A 221 0.46 -16.20 -10.33
N LEU A 222 1.53 -16.11 -11.14
CA LEU A 222 1.90 -17.11 -12.15
C LEU A 222 3.03 -18.05 -11.69
N ASN A 223 3.72 -17.74 -10.59
CA ASN A 223 4.83 -18.55 -10.09
C ASN A 223 4.35 -19.86 -9.46
N ALA A 224 4.54 -21.02 -10.10
CA ALA A 224 3.96 -22.31 -9.67
C ALA A 224 4.16 -22.76 -8.20
N ASP A 225 5.10 -22.18 -7.44
CA ASP A 225 5.34 -22.50 -6.04
C ASP A 225 4.64 -21.50 -5.12
N ALA A 226 3.71 -22.02 -4.30
CA ALA A 226 2.97 -21.32 -3.24
C ALA A 226 3.88 -20.33 -2.49
N SER A 227 5.08 -20.76 -2.10
CA SER A 227 6.02 -19.96 -1.31
C SER A 227 6.70 -18.81 -2.07
N THR A 228 6.53 -18.73 -3.39
CA THR A 228 7.17 -17.73 -4.27
C THR A 228 6.20 -16.79 -4.97
N TYR A 229 4.88 -16.95 -4.73
CA TYR A 229 3.85 -16.05 -5.25
C TYR A 229 3.89 -14.67 -4.58
N LEU A 230 4.42 -14.59 -3.36
CA LEU A 230 4.64 -13.36 -2.61
C LEU A 230 6.10 -13.24 -2.20
N ALA A 231 6.66 -12.05 -2.32
CA ALA A 231 7.84 -11.64 -1.57
C ALA A 231 7.58 -10.27 -0.97
N GLU A 232 7.52 -10.18 0.35
CA GLU A 232 7.31 -8.93 1.08
C GLU A 232 8.53 -8.63 1.95
N TYR A 233 9.08 -7.44 1.78
CA TYR A 233 10.11 -6.88 2.66
C TYR A 233 9.47 -5.73 3.45
N SER A 234 9.54 -5.82 4.77
CA SER A 234 8.98 -4.79 5.65
C SER A 234 10.00 -4.37 6.70
N MET A 235 9.99 -3.09 7.06
CA MET A 235 10.81 -2.54 8.13
C MET A 235 9.96 -1.68 9.05
N TYR A 236 10.24 -1.74 10.35
CA TYR A 236 9.49 -1.04 11.39
C TYR A 236 10.35 0.07 12.02
N GLU A 237 9.70 1.11 12.54
CA GLU A 237 10.37 2.24 13.19
C GLU A 237 11.20 1.79 14.40
N GLY A 238 12.42 2.31 14.53
CA GLY A 238 13.32 1.97 15.64
C GLY A 238 13.80 0.51 15.62
N ASP A 239 13.72 -0.16 14.48
CA ASP A 239 14.33 -1.47 14.26
C ASP A 239 15.55 -1.36 13.34
N ASP A 240 16.45 -2.34 13.45
CA ASP A 240 17.59 -2.52 12.54
C ASP A 240 17.33 -3.63 11.52
N ASN A 241 16.22 -4.36 11.66
CA ASN A 241 15.91 -5.52 10.85
C ASN A 241 14.95 -5.22 9.71
N VAL A 242 15.19 -5.91 8.59
CA VAL A 242 14.24 -6.08 7.49
C VAL A 242 13.65 -7.49 7.62
N TYR A 243 12.33 -7.54 7.66
CA TYR A 243 11.55 -8.77 7.78
C TYR A 243 11.10 -9.23 6.41
N PHE A 244 11.16 -10.55 6.17
CA PHE A 244 10.70 -11.15 4.93
C PHE A 244 9.51 -12.06 5.18
N PHE A 245 8.46 -11.86 4.39
CA PHE A 245 7.27 -12.70 4.38
C PHE A 245 7.10 -13.36 3.02
N ASP A 246 6.76 -14.64 3.05
CA ASP A 246 6.37 -15.41 1.88
C ASP A 246 4.84 -15.42 1.71
N ALA A 247 4.31 -16.20 0.78
CA ALA A 247 2.88 -16.19 0.49
C ALA A 247 1.98 -16.74 1.62
N THR A 248 2.55 -17.33 2.67
CA THR A 248 1.81 -17.67 3.88
C THR A 248 1.51 -16.45 4.76
N ALA A 249 2.08 -15.28 4.40
CA ALA A 249 2.07 -14.04 5.18
C ALA A 249 2.73 -14.16 6.57
N LEU A 250 3.50 -15.23 6.79
CA LEU A 250 4.31 -15.43 7.99
C LEU A 250 5.75 -14.99 7.73
N PRO A 251 6.45 -14.46 8.75
CA PRO A 251 7.84 -14.09 8.61
C PRO A 251 8.71 -15.35 8.49
N THR A 252 9.38 -15.52 7.36
CA THR A 252 10.28 -16.66 7.12
C THR A 252 11.74 -16.30 7.27
N ASN A 253 12.07 -15.00 7.32
CA ASN A 253 13.41 -14.54 7.59
C ASN A 253 13.44 -13.13 8.18
N LYS A 254 14.57 -12.78 8.81
CA LYS A 254 14.91 -11.40 9.16
C LYS A 254 16.41 -11.20 9.02
N TRP A 255 16.81 -10.04 8.54
CA TRP A 255 18.22 -9.66 8.44
C TRP A 255 18.42 -8.27 9.00
N LEU A 256 19.62 -7.97 9.51
CA LEU A 256 20.06 -6.59 9.64
C LEU A 256 19.92 -5.89 8.28
N PHE A 257 19.57 -4.61 8.28
CA PHE A 257 19.32 -3.83 7.06
C PHE A 257 20.43 -4.01 6.01
N SER A 258 21.70 -3.92 6.40
CA SER A 258 22.85 -4.07 5.49
C SER A 258 23.04 -5.48 4.92
N ALA A 259 22.47 -6.50 5.58
CA ALA A 259 22.55 -7.90 5.19
C ALA A 259 21.30 -8.38 4.42
N ALA A 260 20.21 -7.61 4.42
CA ALA A 260 18.99 -8.00 3.71
C ALA A 260 19.25 -8.10 2.19
N PRO A 261 18.71 -9.10 1.48
CA PRO A 261 18.91 -9.28 0.03
C PRO A 261 18.56 -8.04 -0.81
N LEU A 262 17.65 -7.20 -0.33
CA LEU A 262 17.27 -5.94 -0.97
C LEU A 262 18.40 -4.90 -0.98
N PHE A 263 19.33 -4.95 -0.03
CA PHE A 263 20.38 -3.93 0.14
C PHE A 263 21.81 -4.48 0.06
N SER A 264 22.02 -5.73 0.48
CA SER A 264 23.35 -6.33 0.58
C SER A 264 24.07 -6.38 -0.77
N GLY A 265 25.36 -6.01 -0.76
CA GLY A 265 26.23 -6.01 -1.94
C GLY A 265 25.93 -4.93 -2.97
N LYS A 266 24.99 -4.01 -2.70
CA LYS A 266 24.63 -2.93 -3.62
C LYS A 266 25.35 -1.63 -3.27
N THR A 267 25.69 -0.85 -4.28
CA THR A 267 26.15 0.53 -4.08
C THR A 267 24.98 1.51 -4.03
N ASN A 268 25.23 2.70 -3.49
CA ASN A 268 24.24 3.78 -3.38
C ASN A 268 22.95 3.40 -2.63
N VAL A 269 23.05 2.47 -1.67
CA VAL A 269 21.91 2.03 -0.86
C VAL A 269 21.28 3.24 -0.15
N PRO A 270 19.94 3.40 -0.20
CA PRO A 270 19.27 4.48 0.49
C PRO A 270 19.57 4.42 2.01
N PRO A 271 19.82 5.57 2.66
CA PRO A 271 20.05 5.60 4.11
C PRO A 271 18.87 5.01 4.88
N LYS A 272 19.12 3.96 5.66
CA LYS A 272 18.11 3.18 6.42
C LYS A 272 17.09 4.05 7.14
N ASP A 273 17.58 5.07 7.84
CA ASP A 273 16.74 5.90 8.71
C ASP A 273 15.94 6.99 7.98
N SER A 274 16.23 7.17 6.70
CA SER A 274 15.65 8.23 5.87
C SER A 274 14.65 7.69 4.86
N ILE A 275 14.53 6.36 4.71
CA ILE A 275 13.48 5.73 3.89
C ILE A 275 12.11 5.98 4.53
N ALA A 276 11.28 6.76 3.85
CA ALA A 276 9.94 7.13 4.31
C ALA A 276 8.85 6.22 3.75
N VAL A 277 9.00 5.80 2.49
CA VAL A 277 7.99 5.05 1.74
C VAL A 277 8.70 4.05 0.85
N GLY A 278 8.14 2.85 0.76
CA GLY A 278 8.56 1.83 -0.20
C GLY A 278 7.38 1.32 -1.00
N TRP A 279 7.62 0.92 -2.23
CA TRP A 279 6.72 0.07 -2.99
C TRP A 279 7.52 -0.73 -4.03
N ARG A 280 6.83 -1.59 -4.76
CA ARG A 280 7.39 -2.31 -5.88
C ARG A 280 6.46 -2.20 -7.08
N ASP A 281 7.05 -2.07 -8.26
CA ASP A 281 6.40 -2.30 -9.54
C ASP A 281 6.70 -3.74 -9.96
N ASP A 282 5.66 -4.55 -10.10
CA ASP A 282 5.75 -5.97 -10.46
C ASP A 282 5.62 -6.22 -11.97
N SER A 283 5.98 -5.23 -12.80
CA SER A 283 6.12 -5.41 -14.24
C SER A 283 6.81 -6.75 -14.57
N PRO A 284 6.17 -7.63 -15.37
CA PRO A 284 6.69 -8.97 -15.64
C PRO A 284 8.02 -8.95 -16.40
N PHE A 285 8.38 -7.81 -17.00
CA PHE A 285 9.60 -7.64 -17.78
C PHE A 285 10.75 -7.03 -16.97
N SER A 286 10.44 -6.21 -15.97
CA SER A 286 11.44 -5.49 -15.19
C SER A 286 10.84 -5.07 -13.85
N PRO A 287 10.78 -5.97 -12.85
CA PRO A 287 10.31 -5.59 -11.53
C PRO A 287 11.27 -4.60 -10.89
N VAL A 288 10.75 -3.56 -10.26
CA VAL A 288 11.56 -2.49 -9.67
C VAL A 288 11.09 -2.20 -8.25
N ASN A 289 12.01 -2.18 -7.30
CA ASN A 289 11.73 -1.65 -5.96
C ASN A 289 11.99 -0.14 -5.97
N TYR A 290 11.09 0.60 -5.34
CA TYR A 290 11.18 2.04 -5.20
C TYR A 290 11.17 2.43 -3.73
N PHE A 291 12.01 3.40 -3.37
CA PHE A 291 12.03 4.02 -2.06
C PHE A 291 12.03 5.54 -2.18
N ILE A 292 11.16 6.21 -1.43
CA ILE A 292 11.24 7.66 -1.25
C ILE A 292 12.01 7.93 0.04
N VAL A 293 13.03 8.77 -0.07
CA VAL A 293 14.01 9.04 0.97
C VAL A 293 14.01 10.52 1.33
N LYS A 294 13.87 10.82 2.62
CA LYS A 294 13.95 12.18 3.17
C LYS A 294 15.41 12.67 3.15
N PRO A 295 15.65 13.98 2.97
CA PRO A 295 16.96 14.56 3.25
C PRO A 295 17.30 14.37 4.74
N ASN A 296 18.58 14.13 5.03
CA ASN A 296 19.11 14.03 6.40
C ASN A 296 19.18 15.39 7.09
#